data_AF-A0A951L0S4-F1
#
_entry.id   AF-A0A951L0S4-F1
#
_cell.length_a   1.000
_cell.length_b   1.000
_cell.length_c   1.000
_cell.angle_alpha   90.00
_cell.angle_beta   90.00
_cell.angle_gamma   90.00
#
_symmetry.space_group_name_H-M   'P 1'
#
loop_
_entity.id
_entity.type
_entity.pdbx_description
1 polymer ?
#
loop_
_entity_poly.entity_id
_entity_poly.type
_entity_poly.pdbx_seq_one_letter_code
_entity_poly.pdbx_strand_id
1 'polypeptide(L)'
;MARDWLLITVSTPPGGNSTLRVYAWRNLRRLGAHYLQQSVCLLPATPKTTRAGTRVVTRLRADGGHAEMLRTRLTDPKQEAAVIDAIQRERTDEYRELVESTRQFHEELQLERRRGRATYTELEESDVDLARYQKWLAAIRARDYFEAPGGQEAAAAVASCEEALAQFESEALSAELDEPTPDSRPGLRAVDGPND
;
A
#
# COMPACT_ATOMS: atom_id res chain seq x y z
N MET A 1 -13.27 27.18 13.31
CA MET A 1 -14.32 26.40 14.01
C MET A 1 -13.67 25.17 14.61
N ALA A 2 -14.00 24.81 15.85
CA ALA A 2 -13.47 23.61 16.49
C ALA A 2 -13.93 22.36 15.73
N ARG A 3 -13.05 21.39 15.52
CA ARG A 3 -13.38 20.15 14.80
C ARG A 3 -14.07 19.16 15.74
N ASP A 4 -14.97 18.36 15.19
CA ASP A 4 -15.55 17.25 15.92
C ASP A 4 -14.68 16.00 15.77
N TRP A 5 -14.57 15.25 16.86
CA TRP A 5 -13.75 14.05 16.98
C TRP A 5 -14.63 12.87 17.44
N LEU A 6 -14.25 11.66 17.06
CA LEU A 6 -14.77 10.42 17.61
C LEU A 6 -13.74 9.89 18.60
N LEU A 7 -14.13 9.78 19.86
CA LEU A 7 -13.39 9.07 20.89
C LEU A 7 -13.95 7.66 20.97
N ILE A 8 -13.11 6.66 20.71
CA ILE A 8 -13.49 5.26 20.76
C ILE A 8 -12.70 4.58 21.87
N THR A 9 -13.42 3.96 22.80
CA THR A 9 -12.82 3.10 23.83
C THR A 9 -13.14 1.64 23.50
N VAL A 10 -12.18 0.75 23.73
CA VAL A 10 -12.35 -0.70 23.48
C VAL A 10 -11.73 -1.49 24.61
N SER A 11 -12.50 -2.31 25.31
CA SER A 11 -11.98 -3.27 26.27
C SER A 11 -12.49 -4.67 25.98
N THR A 12 -11.67 -5.67 26.26
CA THR A 12 -12.05 -7.07 26.19
C THR A 12 -12.01 -7.66 27.60
N PRO A 13 -12.86 -8.66 27.91
CA PRO A 13 -12.86 -9.28 29.24
C PRO A 13 -11.46 -9.79 29.67
N PRO A 14 -11.14 -9.82 30.97
CA PRO A 14 -9.94 -10.47 31.48
C PRO A 14 -9.90 -11.94 31.06
N GLY A 15 -8.80 -12.39 30.44
CA GLY A 15 -8.70 -13.72 29.83
C GLY A 15 -9.35 -13.84 28.44
N GLY A 16 -9.88 -12.75 27.88
CA GLY A 16 -10.59 -12.70 26.61
C GLY A 16 -9.70 -12.85 25.38
N ASN A 17 -10.29 -13.44 24.34
CA ASN A 17 -9.72 -13.74 23.03
C ASN A 17 -8.83 -12.61 22.47
N SER A 18 -7.51 -12.83 22.42
CA SER A 18 -6.52 -11.95 21.75
C SER A 18 -6.98 -11.52 20.36
N THR A 19 -7.76 -12.36 19.68
CA THR A 19 -8.38 -12.12 18.38
C THR A 19 -9.27 -10.86 18.34
N LEU A 20 -10.08 -10.58 19.37
CA LEU A 20 -10.98 -9.42 19.36
C LEU A 20 -10.25 -8.09 19.54
N ARG A 21 -9.22 -8.06 20.40
CA ARG A 21 -8.35 -6.88 20.53
C ARG A 21 -7.61 -6.61 19.23
N VAL A 22 -7.07 -7.65 18.61
CA VAL A 22 -6.39 -7.54 17.30
C VAL A 22 -7.36 -7.07 16.23
N TYR A 23 -8.59 -7.59 16.20
CA TYR A 23 -9.64 -7.11 15.30
C TYR A 23 -9.91 -5.62 15.50
N ALA A 24 -10.14 -5.17 16.74
CA ALA A 24 -10.38 -3.76 17.04
C ALA A 24 -9.22 -2.88 16.57
N TRP A 25 -8.00 -3.23 16.99
CA TRP A 25 -6.80 -2.48 16.67
C TRP A 25 -6.57 -2.38 15.16
N ARG A 26 -6.64 -3.51 14.44
CA ARG A 26 -6.47 -3.53 12.98
C ARG A 26 -7.52 -2.67 12.28
N ASN A 27 -8.80 -2.79 12.65
CA ASN A 27 -9.86 -2.04 11.96
C ASN A 27 -9.81 -0.54 12.27
N LEU A 28 -9.53 -0.16 13.53
CA LEU A 28 -9.41 1.24 13.91
C LEU A 28 -8.18 1.90 13.28
N ARG A 29 -7.02 1.21 13.24
CA ARG A 29 -5.84 1.70 12.52
C ARG A 29 -6.07 1.85 11.02
N ARG A 30 -6.80 0.92 10.39
CA ARG A 30 -7.20 1.04 8.96
C ARG A 30 -8.11 2.24 8.70
N LEU A 31 -8.80 2.76 9.71
CA LEU A 31 -9.57 4.00 9.64
C LEU A 31 -8.73 5.25 9.93
N GLY A 32 -7.43 5.13 10.23
CA GLY A 32 -6.57 6.26 10.59
C GLY A 32 -6.70 6.69 12.05
N ALA A 33 -7.15 5.79 12.95
CA ALA A 33 -7.32 6.14 14.36
C ALA A 33 -5.96 6.30 15.06
N HIS A 34 -5.80 7.42 15.75
CA HIS A 34 -4.64 7.65 16.60
C HIS A 34 -4.93 7.21 18.02
N TYR A 35 -4.06 6.38 18.60
CA TYR A 35 -4.24 5.86 19.94
C TYR A 35 -3.62 6.82 20.95
N LEU A 36 -4.47 7.45 21.77
CA LEU A 36 -4.02 8.31 22.87
C LEU A 36 -3.39 7.50 23.99
N GLN A 37 -3.99 6.33 24.27
CA GLN A 37 -3.58 5.40 25.30
C GLN A 37 -3.96 3.98 24.88
N GLN A 38 -3.59 2.98 25.69
CA GLN A 38 -4.12 1.63 25.52
C GLN A 38 -5.65 1.69 25.46
N SER A 39 -6.23 1.02 24.46
CA SER A 39 -7.68 0.89 24.34
C SER A 39 -8.48 2.19 24.09
N VAL A 40 -7.83 3.33 23.91
CA VAL A 40 -8.50 4.62 23.66
C VAL A 40 -7.90 5.28 22.42
N CYS A 41 -8.72 5.53 21.40
CA CYS A 41 -8.29 6.19 20.18
C CYS A 41 -9.20 7.32 19.74
N LEU A 42 -8.63 8.23 18.96
CA LEU A 42 -9.28 9.36 18.33
C LEU A 42 -9.31 9.21 16.82
N LEU A 43 -10.40 9.68 16.22
CA LEU A 43 -10.61 9.83 14.79
C LEU A 43 -11.28 11.17 14.51
N PRO A 44 -10.99 11.85 13.39
CA PRO A 44 -11.82 12.97 12.93
C PRO A 44 -13.26 12.49 12.71
N ALA A 45 -14.26 13.25 13.16
CA ALA A 45 -15.67 12.89 12.97
C ALA A 45 -16.15 13.31 11.57
N THR A 46 -15.99 12.40 10.61
CA THR A 46 -16.50 12.52 9.24
C THR A 46 -17.64 11.51 9.03
N PRO A 47 -18.53 11.69 8.04
CA PRO A 47 -19.55 10.70 7.74
C PRO A 47 -18.96 9.30 7.47
N LYS A 48 -17.78 9.22 6.85
CA LYS A 48 -17.06 7.96 6.57
C LYS A 48 -16.59 7.30 7.87
N THR A 49 -15.87 8.02 8.72
CA THR A 49 -15.31 7.49 9.97
C THR A 49 -16.41 7.16 10.98
N THR A 50 -17.47 7.96 11.08
CA THR A 50 -18.60 7.67 11.96
C THR A 50 -19.30 6.37 11.56
N ARG A 51 -19.63 6.18 10.27
CA ARG A 51 -20.26 4.92 9.81
C ARG A 51 -19.35 3.71 10.01
N ALA A 52 -18.05 3.84 9.70
CA ALA A 52 -17.12 2.74 9.84
C ALA A 52 -16.83 2.41 11.32
N GLY A 53 -16.61 3.41 12.16
CA GLY A 53 -16.43 3.26 13.61
C GLY A 53 -17.65 2.61 14.26
N THR A 54 -18.87 3.01 13.89
CA THR A 54 -20.11 2.36 14.35
C THR A 54 -20.10 0.87 14.04
N ARG A 55 -19.73 0.47 12.81
CA ARG A 55 -19.65 -0.96 12.44
C ARG A 55 -18.65 -1.73 13.30
N VAL A 56 -17.47 -1.15 13.56
CA VAL A 56 -16.44 -1.77 14.42
C VAL A 56 -16.96 -1.94 15.86
N VAL A 57 -17.54 -0.88 16.43
CA VAL A 57 -18.09 -0.89 17.80
C VAL A 57 -19.23 -1.89 17.94
N THR A 58 -20.19 -1.89 17.02
CA THR A 58 -21.31 -2.83 17.01
C THR A 58 -20.81 -4.27 16.91
N ARG A 59 -19.83 -4.54 16.04
CA ARG A 59 -19.26 -5.89 15.91
C ARG A 59 -18.54 -6.33 17.19
N LEU A 60 -17.75 -5.44 17.78
CA LEU A 60 -17.05 -5.74 19.04
C LEU A 60 -18.02 -6.09 20.16
N ARG A 61 -19.12 -5.34 20.29
CA ARG A 61 -20.19 -5.62 21.27
C ARG A 61 -20.86 -6.96 20.99
N ALA A 62 -21.18 -7.25 19.73
CA ALA A 62 -21.81 -8.51 19.35
C ALA A 62 -20.94 -9.74 19.65
N ASP A 63 -19.62 -9.62 19.54
CA ASP A 63 -18.68 -10.70 19.80
C ASP A 63 -18.23 -10.77 21.29
N GLY A 64 -18.93 -10.08 22.21
CA GLY A 64 -18.66 -10.14 23.66
C GLY A 64 -17.56 -9.20 24.17
N GLY A 65 -17.08 -8.28 23.32
CA GLY A 65 -16.23 -7.16 23.74
C GLY A 65 -17.04 -5.98 24.27
N HIS A 66 -16.36 -5.01 24.88
CA HIS A 66 -16.93 -3.73 25.26
C HIS A 66 -16.31 -2.65 24.39
N ALA A 67 -17.14 -1.79 23.81
CA ALA A 67 -16.66 -0.65 23.04
C ALA A 67 -17.66 0.50 23.16
N GLU A 68 -17.17 1.73 23.30
CA GLU A 68 -17.97 2.95 23.26
C GLU A 68 -17.44 3.88 22.17
N MET A 69 -18.34 4.65 21.54
CA MET A 69 -17.97 5.72 20.61
C MET A 69 -18.70 6.99 21.00
N LEU A 70 -17.93 8.00 21.36
CA LEU A 70 -18.40 9.30 21.78
C LEU A 70 -18.00 10.35 20.75
N ARG A 71 -18.91 11.28 20.44
CA ARG A 71 -18.54 12.48 19.68
C ARG A 71 -18.07 13.53 20.67
N THR A 72 -16.88 14.07 20.45
CA THR A 72 -16.21 14.99 21.36
C THR A 72 -15.60 16.17 20.59
N ARG A 73 -15.19 17.20 21.33
CA ARG A 73 -14.40 18.33 20.81
C ARG A 73 -13.20 18.53 21.71
N LEU A 74 -12.06 18.83 21.11
CA LEU A 74 -10.89 19.30 21.84
C LEU A 74 -11.06 20.81 22.04
N THR A 75 -11.18 21.24 23.30
CA THR A 75 -11.48 22.63 23.64
C THR A 75 -10.23 23.51 23.70
N ASP A 76 -9.07 22.92 23.98
CA ASP A 76 -7.77 23.59 23.89
C ASP A 76 -7.18 23.47 22.47
N PRO A 77 -7.01 24.59 21.74
CA PRO A 77 -6.42 24.57 20.41
C PRO A 77 -4.99 24.00 20.36
N LYS A 78 -4.20 24.17 21.43
CA LYS A 78 -2.84 23.62 21.50
C LYS A 78 -2.86 22.09 21.61
N GLN A 79 -3.80 21.57 22.39
CA GLN A 79 -4.02 20.13 22.48
C GLN A 79 -4.52 19.55 21.15
N GLU A 80 -5.45 20.23 20.48
CA GLU A 80 -5.91 19.80 19.14
C GLU A 80 -4.76 19.76 18.14
N ALA A 81 -3.92 20.80 18.10
CA ALA A 81 -2.74 20.84 17.25
C ALA A 81 -1.78 19.68 17.54
N ALA A 82 -1.48 19.40 18.83
CA ALA A 82 -0.59 18.30 19.21
C ALA A 82 -1.11 16.92 18.77
N VAL A 83 -2.43 16.69 18.82
CA VAL A 83 -3.06 15.46 18.34
C VAL A 83 -2.97 15.36 16.81
N ILE A 84 -3.23 16.46 16.10
CA ILE A 84 -3.11 16.51 14.63
C ILE A 84 -1.66 16.21 14.22
N ASP A 85 -0.68 16.84 14.86
CA ASP A 85 0.74 16.61 14.58
C ASP A 85 1.12 15.15 14.83
N ALA A 86 0.57 14.51 15.87
CA ALA A 86 0.80 13.09 16.13
C ALA A 86 0.22 12.20 15.03
N ILE A 87 -0.99 12.50 14.56
CA ILE A 87 -1.62 11.79 13.43
C ILE A 87 -0.81 11.98 12.15
N GLN A 88 -0.36 13.21 11.87
CA GLN A 88 0.47 13.49 10.70
C GLN A 88 1.79 12.73 10.76
N ARG A 89 2.49 12.70 11.92
CA ARG A 89 3.72 11.92 12.08
C ARG A 89 3.52 10.44 11.73
N GLU A 90 2.45 9.80 12.22
CA GLU A 90 2.16 8.40 11.87
C GLU A 90 1.99 8.20 10.35
N ARG A 91 1.31 9.12 9.65
CA ARG A 91 1.14 9.03 8.19
C ARG A 91 2.43 9.35 7.45
N THR A 92 3.22 10.31 7.92
CA THR A 92 4.54 10.64 7.37
C THR A 92 5.50 9.46 7.47
N ASP A 93 5.50 8.73 8.58
CA ASP A 93 6.31 7.52 8.72
C ASP A 93 5.88 6.43 7.73
N GLU A 94 4.58 6.20 7.56
CA GLU A 94 4.06 5.25 6.55
C GLU A 94 4.40 5.67 5.10
N TYR A 95 4.37 6.97 4.79
CA TYR A 95 4.82 7.47 3.48
C TYR A 95 6.31 7.24 3.27
N ARG A 96 7.13 7.43 4.32
CA ARG A 96 8.58 7.18 4.27
C ARG A 96 8.89 5.70 4.01
N GLU A 97 8.21 4.79 4.70
CA GLU A 97 8.35 3.34 4.48
C GLU A 97 7.99 2.94 3.05
N LEU A 98 6.94 3.55 2.48
CA LEU A 98 6.58 3.33 1.08
C LEU A 98 7.67 3.83 0.12
N VAL A 99 8.21 5.03 0.34
CA VAL A 99 9.34 5.56 -0.46
C VAL A 99 10.56 4.64 -0.37
N GLU A 100 10.90 4.14 0.81
CA GLU A 100 12.00 3.19 0.99
C GLU A 100 11.75 1.89 0.20
N SER A 101 10.53 1.37 0.23
CA SER A 101 10.14 0.17 -0.53
C SER A 101 10.27 0.37 -2.05
N THR A 102 9.93 1.55 -2.56
CA THR A 102 10.10 1.87 -3.99
C THR A 102 11.57 1.94 -4.41
N ARG A 103 12.49 2.33 -3.51
CA ARG A 103 13.93 2.30 -3.79
C ARG A 103 14.44 0.88 -3.99
N GLN A 104 14.00 -0.05 -3.13
CA GLN A 104 14.32 -1.47 -3.26
C GLN A 104 13.85 -2.03 -4.60
N PHE A 105 12.60 -1.71 -5.01
CA PHE A 105 12.06 -2.11 -6.31
C PHE A 105 12.95 -1.64 -7.48
N HIS A 106 13.40 -0.38 -7.45
CA HIS A 106 14.31 0.13 -8.48
C HIS A 106 15.65 -0.62 -8.50
N GLU A 107 16.22 -0.97 -7.34
CA GLU A 107 17.46 -1.74 -7.27
C GLU A 107 17.33 -3.15 -7.84
N GLU A 108 16.22 -3.84 -7.54
CA GLU A 108 15.89 -5.16 -8.05
C GLU A 108 15.74 -5.14 -9.58
N LEU A 109 14.94 -4.20 -10.12
CA LEU A 109 14.74 -4.02 -11.55
C LEU A 109 16.06 -3.72 -12.30
N GLN A 110 16.95 -2.92 -11.69
CA GLN A 110 18.27 -2.64 -12.26
C GLN A 110 19.20 -3.86 -12.24
N LEU A 111 19.09 -4.72 -11.22
CA LEU A 111 19.85 -5.96 -11.14
C LEU A 111 19.40 -6.96 -12.22
N GLU A 112 18.10 -7.07 -12.47
CA GLU A 112 17.52 -7.88 -13.53
C GLU A 112 17.94 -7.42 -14.93
N ARG A 113 17.88 -6.12 -15.19
CA ARG A 113 18.42 -5.49 -16.40
C ARG A 113 19.87 -5.90 -16.65
N ARG A 114 20.74 -5.76 -15.64
CA ARG A 114 22.17 -6.11 -15.76
C ARG A 114 22.41 -7.60 -16.02
N ARG A 115 21.51 -8.46 -15.54
CA ARG A 115 21.58 -9.91 -15.77
C ARG A 115 20.98 -10.32 -17.12
N GLY A 116 20.38 -9.39 -17.87
CA GLY A 116 19.66 -9.69 -19.12
C GLY A 116 18.44 -10.59 -18.89
N ARG A 117 17.83 -10.54 -17.69
CA ARG A 117 16.71 -11.41 -17.31
C ARG A 117 15.40 -10.63 -17.30
N ALA A 118 15.01 -10.13 -18.45
CA ALA A 118 13.68 -9.53 -18.65
C ALA A 118 12.70 -10.59 -19.13
N THR A 119 12.54 -11.66 -18.34
CA THR A 119 11.60 -12.72 -18.71
C THR A 119 10.18 -12.28 -18.35
N TYR A 120 9.20 -12.84 -19.05
CA TYR A 120 7.78 -12.60 -18.76
C TYR A 120 7.41 -12.82 -17.27
N THR A 121 8.03 -13.79 -16.60
CA THR A 121 7.80 -14.04 -15.16
C THR A 121 8.29 -12.90 -14.27
N GLU A 122 9.48 -12.34 -14.53
CA GLU A 122 10.03 -11.23 -13.74
C GLU A 122 9.21 -9.94 -13.94
N LEU A 123 8.66 -9.75 -15.15
CA LEU A 123 7.72 -8.68 -15.45
C LEU A 123 6.41 -8.83 -14.67
N GLU A 124 5.80 -10.03 -14.67
CA GLU A 124 4.59 -10.30 -13.89
C GLU A 124 4.80 -10.08 -12.37
N GLU A 125 5.96 -10.49 -11.84
CA GLU A 125 6.31 -10.25 -10.44
C GLU A 125 6.45 -8.75 -10.14
N SER A 126 7.13 -8.01 -11.02
CA SER A 126 7.28 -6.55 -10.91
C SER A 126 5.93 -5.81 -10.98
N ASP A 127 5.02 -6.24 -11.84
CA ASP A 127 3.65 -5.71 -11.95
C ASP A 127 2.86 -5.90 -10.66
N VAL A 128 2.95 -7.09 -10.05
CA VAL A 128 2.29 -7.39 -8.78
C VAL A 128 2.81 -6.46 -7.67
N ASP A 129 4.11 -6.21 -7.65
CA ASP A 129 4.77 -5.34 -6.68
C ASP A 129 4.40 -3.86 -6.89
N LEU A 130 4.36 -3.38 -8.13
CA LEU A 130 3.87 -2.05 -8.44
C LEU A 130 2.40 -1.87 -7.99
N ALA A 131 1.53 -2.84 -8.32
CA ALA A 131 0.13 -2.82 -7.90
C ALA A 131 -0.02 -2.83 -6.37
N ARG A 132 0.90 -3.51 -5.65
CA ARG A 132 0.97 -3.48 -4.18
C ARG A 132 1.30 -2.08 -3.67
N TYR A 133 2.28 -1.39 -4.25
CA TYR A 133 2.65 -0.01 -3.85
C TYR A 133 1.54 1.00 -4.13
N GLN A 134 0.88 0.92 -5.30
CA GLN A 134 -0.27 1.76 -5.63
C GLN A 134 -1.42 1.57 -4.63
N LYS A 135 -1.74 0.33 -4.27
CA LYS A 135 -2.73 0.01 -3.23
C LYS A 135 -2.33 0.53 -1.86
N TRP A 136 -1.05 0.42 -1.49
CA TRP A 136 -0.54 0.94 -0.23
C TRP A 136 -0.68 2.47 -0.17
N LEU A 137 -0.22 3.19 -1.20
CA LEU A 137 -0.36 4.65 -1.30
C LEU A 137 -1.83 5.09 -1.16
N ALA A 138 -2.72 4.45 -1.91
CA ALA A 138 -4.15 4.73 -1.86
C ALA A 138 -4.73 4.49 -0.45
N ALA A 139 -4.28 3.44 0.24
CA ALA A 139 -4.70 3.14 1.60
C ALA A 139 -4.22 4.20 2.60
N ILE A 140 -2.99 4.71 2.49
CA ILE A 140 -2.49 5.80 3.36
C ILE A 140 -3.32 7.07 3.11
N ARG A 141 -3.45 7.49 1.85
CA ARG A 141 -4.24 8.68 1.45
C ARG A 141 -5.68 8.61 1.92
N ALA A 142 -6.32 7.44 1.85
CA ALA A 142 -7.71 7.26 2.26
C ALA A 142 -7.97 7.50 3.76
N ARG A 143 -6.91 7.52 4.58
CA ARG A 143 -6.93 7.77 6.02
C ARG A 143 -6.04 8.94 6.46
N ASP A 144 -5.49 9.69 5.52
CA ASP A 144 -4.77 10.93 5.79
C ASP A 144 -5.77 12.10 5.81
N TYR A 145 -6.23 12.45 7.00
CA TYR A 145 -7.24 13.50 7.20
C TYR A 145 -6.64 14.90 7.32
N PHE A 146 -5.31 15.00 7.43
CA PHE A 146 -4.62 16.23 7.79
C PHE A 146 -3.47 16.56 6.85
N GLU A 147 -3.39 15.90 5.69
CA GLU A 147 -2.39 16.17 4.65
C GLU A 147 -0.97 16.09 5.22
N ALA A 148 -0.61 14.91 5.70
CA ALA A 148 0.68 14.68 6.32
C ALA A 148 1.84 14.93 5.34
N PRO A 149 2.96 15.49 5.81
CA PRO A 149 4.18 15.61 5.00
C PRO A 149 4.61 14.27 4.40
N GLY A 150 5.15 14.31 3.17
CA GLY A 150 5.63 13.12 2.44
C GLY A 150 4.65 12.52 1.44
N GLY A 151 3.37 12.92 1.47
CA GLY A 151 2.35 12.34 0.56
C GLY A 151 2.56 12.61 -0.94
N GLN A 152 3.24 13.71 -1.30
CA GLN A 152 3.63 14.00 -2.68
C GLN A 152 4.88 13.23 -3.10
N GLU A 153 5.88 13.16 -2.22
CA GLU A 153 7.11 12.40 -2.45
C GLU A 153 6.80 10.92 -2.66
N ALA A 154 5.98 10.31 -1.80
CA ALA A 154 5.54 8.92 -1.96
C ALA A 154 4.78 8.68 -3.25
N ALA A 155 4.01 9.66 -3.73
CA ALA A 155 3.30 9.54 -4.99
C ALA A 155 4.23 9.59 -6.21
N ALA A 156 5.19 10.52 -6.19
CA ALA A 156 6.22 10.61 -7.20
C ALA A 156 7.09 9.34 -7.23
N ALA A 157 7.41 8.78 -6.06
CA ALA A 157 8.19 7.55 -5.96
C ALA A 157 7.45 6.35 -6.58
N VAL A 158 6.16 6.18 -6.31
CA VAL A 158 5.36 5.12 -6.94
C VAL A 158 5.22 5.32 -8.45
N ALA A 159 5.03 6.57 -8.91
CA ALA A 159 4.99 6.88 -10.35
C ALA A 159 6.34 6.57 -11.04
N SER A 160 7.46 6.85 -10.38
CA SER A 160 8.80 6.51 -10.87
C SER A 160 8.97 4.99 -11.05
N CYS A 161 8.40 4.16 -10.16
CA CYS A 161 8.41 2.71 -10.35
C CYS A 161 7.62 2.27 -11.58
N GLU A 162 6.46 2.87 -11.82
CA GLU A 162 5.63 2.61 -13.01
C GLU A 162 6.37 2.96 -14.30
N GLU A 163 7.00 4.14 -14.35
CA GLU A 163 7.82 4.56 -15.48
C GLU A 163 9.01 3.62 -15.72
N ALA A 164 9.69 3.20 -14.65
CA ALA A 164 10.85 2.33 -14.75
C ALA A 164 10.48 0.91 -15.23
N LEU A 165 9.32 0.39 -14.81
CA LEU A 165 8.82 -0.91 -15.26
C LEU A 165 8.39 -0.84 -16.74
N ALA A 166 7.66 0.19 -17.14
CA ALA A 166 7.29 0.39 -18.55
C ALA A 166 8.52 0.50 -19.47
N GLN A 167 9.59 1.16 -19.00
CA GLN A 167 10.85 1.20 -19.73
C GLN A 167 11.49 -0.20 -19.83
N PHE A 168 11.44 -1.00 -18.76
CA PHE A 168 12.01 -2.34 -18.74
C PHE A 168 11.28 -3.28 -19.71
N GLU A 169 9.95 -3.21 -19.76
CA GLU A 169 9.13 -3.95 -20.73
C GLU A 169 9.48 -3.58 -22.17
N SER A 170 9.62 -2.29 -22.48
CA SER A 170 9.98 -1.83 -23.82
C SER A 170 11.37 -2.32 -24.24
N GLU A 171 12.33 -2.36 -23.32
CA GLU A 171 13.68 -2.88 -23.56
C GLU A 171 13.65 -4.39 -23.84
N ALA A 172 12.86 -5.15 -23.07
CA ALA A 172 12.68 -6.59 -23.25
C ALA A 172 12.09 -6.92 -24.63
N LEU A 173 11.03 -6.20 -25.02
CA LEU A 173 10.36 -6.40 -26.32
C LEU A 173 11.29 -6.07 -27.49
N SER A 174 12.09 -5.00 -27.39
CA SER A 174 13.05 -4.65 -28.44
C SER A 174 14.13 -5.73 -28.60
N ALA A 175 14.61 -6.30 -27.49
CA ALA A 175 15.61 -7.36 -27.52
C ALA A 175 15.09 -8.65 -28.16
N GLU A 176 13.83 -9.03 -27.94
CA GLU A 176 13.20 -10.18 -28.60
C GLU A 176 13.01 -9.97 -30.11
N LEU A 177 12.77 -8.73 -30.57
CA LEU A 177 12.58 -8.39 -31.98
C LEU A 177 13.91 -8.33 -32.77
N ASP A 178 15.03 -8.05 -32.09
CA ASP A 178 16.36 -7.98 -32.68
C ASP A 178 17.06 -9.36 -32.78
N GLU A 179 16.46 -10.44 -32.25
CA GLU A 179 16.97 -11.81 -32.48
C GLU A 179 16.70 -12.26 -33.94
N PRO A 180 17.73 -12.60 -34.74
CA PRO A 180 17.51 -13.07 -36.10
C PRO A 180 16.86 -14.47 -36.06
N THR A 181 15.65 -14.58 -36.60
CA THR A 181 15.01 -15.88 -36.90
C THR A 181 15.99 -16.74 -37.71
N PRO A 182 16.30 -17.99 -37.30
CA PRO A 182 17.15 -18.87 -38.09
C PRO A 182 16.37 -19.36 -39.33
N ASP A 183 16.39 -18.58 -40.41
CA ASP A 183 15.97 -19.07 -41.72
C ASP A 183 17.03 -20.05 -42.23
N SER A 184 16.79 -21.33 -41.99
CA SER A 184 17.53 -22.42 -42.62
C SER A 184 16.54 -23.34 -43.32
N ARG A 185 16.11 -22.92 -44.52
CA ARG A 185 15.58 -23.86 -45.51
C ARG A 185 16.67 -24.88 -45.84
N PRO A 186 16.48 -26.18 -45.61
CA PRO A 186 17.41 -27.17 -46.11
C PRO A 186 17.30 -27.18 -47.64
N GLY A 187 18.37 -26.79 -48.33
CA GLY A 187 18.47 -26.96 -49.77
C GLY A 187 18.30 -28.42 -50.13
N LEU A 188 17.16 -28.77 -50.74
CA LEU A 188 16.93 -30.05 -51.39
C LEU A 188 18.01 -30.21 -52.49
N ARG A 189 19.05 -31.00 -52.20
CA ARG A 189 19.95 -31.52 -53.23
C ARG A 189 19.17 -32.56 -54.03
N ALA A 190 18.76 -32.20 -55.24
CA ALA A 190 18.41 -33.17 -56.27
C ALA A 190 19.68 -33.98 -56.59
N VAL A 191 19.63 -35.29 -56.34
CA VAL A 191 20.61 -36.24 -56.84
C VAL A 191 20.03 -36.78 -58.14
N ASP A 192 20.43 -36.19 -59.26
CA ASP A 192 20.26 -36.83 -60.56
C ASP A 192 21.39 -37.88 -60.70
N GLY A 193 21.00 -39.15 -60.81
CA GLY A 193 21.80 -40.15 -61.52
C GLY A 193 21.08 -40.54 -62.82
N PRO A 194 21.53 -41.57 -63.56
CA PRO A 194 22.89 -42.04 -63.82
C PRO A 194 23.19 -42.05 -65.35
N ASN A 195 24.21 -42.82 -65.79
CA ASN A 195 24.55 -43.23 -67.17
C ASN A 195 25.44 -42.25 -67.98
N ASP A 196 26.52 -42.64 -68.68
CA ASP A 196 27.09 -43.91 -69.16
C ASP A 196 28.62 -43.90 -68.96
#